data_AF-B7Q5D1-F1
#
_entry.id   AF-B7Q5D1-F1
#
_cell.length_a   1.000
_cell.length_b   1.000
_cell.length_c   1.000
_cell.angle_alpha   90.00
_cell.angle_beta   90.00
_cell.angle_gamma   90.00
#
_symmetry.space_group_name_H-M   'P 1'
#
loop_
_entity.id
_entity.type
_entity.pdbx_description
1 polymer ?
#
loop_
_entity_poly.entity_id
_entity_poly.type
_entity_poly.pdbx_seq_one_letter_code
_entity_poly.pdbx_strand_id
1 'polypeptide(L)'
;TTDLQRLEEGFIASLDAPYILCGDFNAHSPTWGSSHTSKTGSMLYSMLTSNNLCVLNDGSPTFLKQDGYTSCLDLTICSAGL
;
A
#
# COMPACT_ATOMS: atom_id res chain seq x y z
N THR A 1 6.94 -8.09 -8.53
CA THR A 1 8.23 -7.98 -7.80
C THR A 1 9.00 -6.79 -8.31
N THR A 2 9.20 -6.67 -9.63
CA THR A 2 9.98 -5.58 -10.25
C THR A 2 9.41 -4.18 -10.00
N ASP A 3 8.09 -3.99 -10.04
CA ASP A 3 7.52 -2.64 -9.91
C ASP A 3 7.63 -2.06 -8.51
N LEU A 4 7.45 -2.87 -7.46
CA LEU A 4 7.63 -2.43 -6.08
C LEU A 4 9.10 -2.07 -5.79
N GLN A 5 10.05 -2.84 -6.32
CA GLN A 5 11.47 -2.49 -6.22
C GLN A 5 11.77 -1.16 -6.95
N ARG A 6 11.20 -0.94 -8.14
CA ARG A 6 11.36 0.32 -8.87
C ARG A 6 10.73 1.50 -8.13
N LEU A 7 9.59 1.29 -7.46
CA LEU A 7 8.98 2.32 -6.61
C LEU A 7 9.88 2.66 -5.42
N GLU A 8 10.42 1.63 -4.74
CA GLU A 8 11.30 1.79 -3.58
C GLU A 8 12.61 2.50 -3.95
N GLU A 9 13.40 1.91 -4.85
CA GLU A 9 14.73 2.39 -5.20
C GLU A 9 14.70 3.62 -6.11
N GLY A 10 13.70 3.70 -7.00
CA GLY A 10 13.62 4.73 -8.04
C GLY A 10 12.80 5.96 -7.66
N PHE A 11 12.02 5.91 -6.58
CA PHE A 11 11.16 7.03 -6.18
C PHE A 11 11.22 7.30 -4.68
N ILE A 12 10.82 6.34 -3.85
CA ILE A 12 10.76 6.50 -2.38
C ILE A 12 12.11 6.91 -1.81
N ALA A 13 13.19 6.25 -2.21
CA ALA A 13 14.55 6.55 -1.76
C ALA A 13 15.07 7.95 -2.18
N SER A 14 14.40 8.62 -3.11
CA SER A 14 14.76 9.96 -3.60
C SER A 14 13.92 11.10 -3.02
N LEU A 15 12.91 10.79 -2.21
CA LEU A 15 12.03 11.80 -1.61
C LEU A 15 12.50 12.18 -0.21
N ASP A 16 12.47 13.48 0.08
CA ASP A 16 12.63 13.99 1.43
C ASP A 16 11.27 14.00 2.16
N ALA A 17 11.24 13.55 3.41
CA ALA A 17 10.06 13.57 4.25
C ALA A 17 9.70 15.01 4.71
N PRO A 18 8.41 15.32 4.96
CA PRO A 18 7.26 14.43 4.87
C PRO A 18 6.66 14.34 3.46
N TYR A 19 6.10 13.19 3.12
CA TYR A 19 5.39 12.95 1.86
C TYR A 19 4.24 11.97 2.03
N ILE A 20 3.31 12.02 1.06
CA ILE A 20 2.18 11.09 0.95
C ILE A 20 2.23 10.43 -0.43
N LEU A 21 2.04 9.13 -0.46
CA LEU A 21 1.88 8.31 -1.66
C LEU A 21 0.43 7.82 -1.71
N CYS A 22 -0.24 8.06 -2.84
CA CYS A 22 -1.60 7.56 -3.07
C CYS A 22 -1.67 6.86 -4.42
N GLY A 23 -2.41 5.76 -4.49
CA GLY A 23 -2.70 5.10 -5.76
C GLY A 23 -3.32 3.73 -5.60
N ASP A 24 -3.59 3.11 -6.74
CA ASP A 24 -4.04 1.71 -6.82
C ASP A 24 -2.83 0.78 -6.77
N PHE A 25 -2.69 0.03 -5.69
CA PHE A 25 -1.59 -0.91 -5.49
C PHE A 25 -1.93 -2.34 -5.93
N ASN A 26 -3.22 -2.64 -6.18
CA ASN A 26 -3.71 -4.00 -6.47
C ASN A 26 -3.14 -5.07 -5.52
N ALA A 27 -2.99 -4.71 -4.24
CA ALA A 27 -2.36 -5.53 -3.21
C ALA A 27 -3.33 -5.80 -2.06
N HIS A 28 -3.44 -7.07 -1.63
CA HIS A 28 -4.35 -7.46 -0.56
C HIS A 28 -3.57 -7.70 0.74
N SER A 29 -3.98 -7.04 1.82
CA SER A 29 -3.58 -7.37 3.19
C SER A 29 -4.67 -6.98 4.18
N PRO A 30 -4.91 -7.76 5.25
CA PRO A 30 -5.74 -7.34 6.38
C PRO A 30 -5.27 -6.04 7.05
N THR A 31 -3.97 -5.70 6.93
CA THR A 31 -3.40 -4.44 7.44
C THR A 31 -4.15 -3.20 6.95
N TRP A 32 -4.71 -3.24 5.74
CA TRP A 32 -5.49 -2.15 5.15
C TRP A 32 -6.92 -2.59 4.77
N GLY A 33 -7.43 -3.64 5.42
CA GLY A 33 -8.84 -4.03 5.33
C GLY A 33 -9.20 -5.08 4.27
N SER A 34 -8.24 -5.66 3.55
CA SER A 34 -8.57 -6.81 2.68
C SER A 34 -8.81 -8.09 3.50
N SER A 35 -9.67 -8.98 3.00
CA SER A 35 -10.04 -10.25 3.66
C SER A 35 -8.92 -11.30 3.70
N HIS A 36 -7.87 -11.13 2.91
CA HIS A 36 -6.75 -12.06 2.78
C HIS A 36 -5.47 -11.31 2.43
N THR A 37 -4.33 -12.02 2.51
CA THR A 37 -3.03 -11.49 2.10
C THR A 37 -2.62 -12.08 0.75
N SER A 38 -2.32 -11.22 -0.22
CA SER A 38 -1.71 -11.65 -1.49
C SER A 38 -0.18 -11.58 -1.41
N LYS A 39 0.52 -12.26 -2.33
CA LYS A 39 1.99 -12.17 -2.42
C LYS A 39 2.46 -10.71 -2.57
N THR A 40 1.76 -9.92 -3.40
CA THR A 40 2.03 -8.48 -3.57
C THR A 40 1.79 -7.71 -2.27
N GLY A 41 0.73 -8.02 -1.53
CA GLY A 41 0.46 -7.43 -0.23
C GLY A 41 1.56 -7.71 0.80
N SER A 42 2.05 -8.95 0.88
CA SER A 42 3.19 -9.27 1.76
C SER A 42 4.46 -8.50 1.38
N MET A 43 4.78 -8.42 0.09
CA MET A 43 5.96 -7.67 -0.38
C MET A 43 5.82 -6.17 -0.12
N LEU A 44 4.65 -5.60 -0.40
CA LEU A 44 4.37 -4.19 -0.13
C LEU A 44 4.47 -3.90 1.36
N TYR A 45 3.88 -4.73 2.22
CA TYR A 45 3.97 -4.57 3.67
C TYR A 45 5.42 -4.56 4.17
N SER A 46 6.26 -5.48 3.67
CA SER A 46 7.68 -5.49 3.99
C SER A 46 8.39 -4.21 3.54
N MET A 47 8.13 -3.74 2.32
CA MET A 47 8.70 -2.48 1.79
C MET A 47 8.28 -1.28 2.65
N LEU A 48 6.98 -1.15 2.99
CA LEU A 48 6.47 -0.08 3.83
C LEU A 48 7.15 -0.08 5.21
N THR A 49 7.28 -1.26 5.82
CA THR A 49 7.92 -1.43 7.13
C THR A 49 9.41 -1.05 7.09
N SER A 50 10.14 -1.50 6.07
CA SER A 50 11.58 -1.20 5.92
C SER A 50 11.86 0.29 5.70
N ASN A 51 10.92 1.03 5.11
CA ASN A 51 11.05 2.46 4.82
C ASN A 51 10.34 3.36 5.83
N ASN A 52 9.88 2.81 6.96
CA ASN A 52 9.15 3.54 8.01
C ASN A 52 7.93 4.33 7.47
N LEU A 53 7.16 3.67 6.59
CA LEU A 53 5.95 4.20 5.98
C LEU A 53 4.70 3.62 6.66
N CYS A 54 3.66 4.43 6.79
CA CYS A 54 2.40 4.06 7.43
C CYS A 54 1.25 4.10 6.43
N VAL A 55 0.33 3.13 6.50
CA VAL A 55 -0.93 3.15 5.74
C VAL A 55 -1.98 3.91 6.54
N LEU A 56 -2.62 4.88 5.92
CA LEU A 56 -3.63 5.75 6.53
C LEU A 56 -5.07 5.27 6.32
N ASN A 57 -5.28 4.22 5.52
CA ASN A 57 -6.60 3.64 5.28
C ASN A 57 -7.21 3.08 6.58
N ASP A 58 -8.51 3.26 6.73
CA ASP A 58 -9.32 2.79 7.86
C ASP A 58 -9.89 1.36 7.66
N GLY A 59 -9.58 0.74 6.53
CA GLY A 59 -10.08 -0.56 6.12
C GLY A 59 -11.42 -0.52 5.36
N SER A 60 -11.98 0.66 5.09
CA SER A 60 -13.14 0.80 4.21
C SER A 60 -12.81 0.33 2.79
N PRO A 61 -13.69 -0.46 2.12
CA PRO A 61 -13.43 -0.93 0.77
C PRO A 61 -13.34 0.19 -0.26
N THR A 62 -12.39 0.07 -1.18
CA THR A 62 -12.19 1.02 -2.28
C THR A 62 -12.60 0.46 -3.64
N PHE A 63 -12.76 -0.87 -3.72
CA PHE A 63 -13.13 -1.59 -4.92
C PHE A 63 -14.31 -2.54 -4.68
N LEU A 64 -15.26 -2.55 -5.62
CA LEU A 64 -16.44 -3.42 -5.62
C LEU A 64 -16.51 -4.18 -6.95
N LYS A 65 -16.58 -5.51 -6.88
CA LYS A 65 -16.89 -6.37 -8.03
C LYS A 65 -18.39 -6.54 -8.20
N GLN A 66 -18.79 -6.92 -9.41
CA GLN A 66 -20.20 -7.15 -9.77
C GLN A 66 -20.90 -8.22 -8.91
N ASP A 67 -20.16 -9.19 -8.39
CA ASP A 67 -20.67 -10.27 -7.52
C ASP A 67 -20.80 -9.87 -6.04
N GLY A 68 -20.53 -8.61 -5.70
CA GLY A 68 -20.58 -8.10 -4.33
C GLY A 68 -19.29 -8.29 -3.54
N TYR A 69 -18.24 -8.89 -4.13
CA TYR A 69 -16.93 -8.95 -3.49
C TYR A 69 -16.31 -7.56 -3.39
N THR A 70 -15.83 -7.21 -2.19
CA THR A 70 -15.18 -5.94 -1.91
C THR A 70 -13.72 -6.13 -1.52
N SER A 71 -12.87 -5.16 -1.87
CA SER A 71 -11.48 -5.12 -1.42
C SER A 71 -10.96 -3.69 -1.24
N CYS A 72 -9.84 -3.59 -0.53
CA CYS A 72 -9.13 -2.33 -0.29
C CYS A 72 -7.83 -2.37 -1.11
N LEU A 73 -7.86 -1.76 -2.30
CA LEU A 73 -6.78 -1.81 -3.29
C LEU A 73 -6.08 -0.46 -3.44
N ASP A 74 -6.81 0.62 -3.23
CA ASP A 74 -6.31 1.99 -3.25
C ASP A 74 -5.80 2.35 -1.87
N LEU A 75 -4.52 2.69 -1.78
CA LEU A 75 -3.87 3.00 -0.50
C LEU A 75 -3.42 4.45 -0.46
N THR A 76 -3.55 5.04 0.72
CA THR A 76 -2.92 6.30 1.12
C THR A 76 -1.83 5.95 2.14
N ILE A 77 -0.59 6.31 1.83
CA ILE A 77 0.60 5.97 2.63
C ILE A 77 1.35 7.26 2.94
N CYS A 78 1.86 7.42 4.17
CA CYS A 78 2.71 8.55 4.54
C CYS A 78 4.08 8.11 5.04
N SER A 79 5.08 8.97 4.88
CA SER A 79 6.32 8.84 5.64
C SER A 79 6.14 9.26 7.10
N ALA A 80 7.00 8.73 7.97
CA ALA A 80 7.02 9.12 9.37
C ALA A 80 7.28 10.63 9.54
N GLY A 81 6.63 11.23 10.53
CA GLY A 81 6.75 12.66 10.83
C GLY A 81 5.77 13.56 10.08
N LEU A 82 4.80 12.99 9.36
CA LEU A 82 3.56 13.68 8.99
C LEU A 82 2.75 14.04 10.25
#